data_AF-A0A6G6SCZ1-F1
#
_entry.id   AF-A0A6G6SCZ1-F1
#
_cell.length_a   1.000
_cell.length_b   1.000
_cell.length_c   1.000
_cell.angle_alpha   90.00
_cell.angle_beta   90.00
_cell.angle_gamma   90.00
#
_symmetry.space_group_name_H-M   'P 1'
#
loop_
_entity.id
_entity.type
_entity.pdbx_description
1 polymer ?
#
loop_
_entity_poly.entity_id
_entity_poly.type
_entity_poly.pdbx_seq_one_letter_code
_entity_poly.pdbx_strand_id
1 'polypeptide(L)' 'MHTYTSTQARAHISEVLDTAIHGEPVEITRRDGTSAVVISKVEFEAYQNAKLDAEFDIIMQRHGHTIKALTNR' A
#
# COMPACT_ATOMS: atom_id res chain seq x y z
N MET A 1 0.17 15.27 -2.52
CA MET A 1 0.08 14.61 -1.20
C MET A 1 -0.15 15.67 -0.15
N HIS A 2 -1.35 15.68 0.42
CA HIS A 2 -1.74 16.62 1.48
C HIS A 2 -1.35 16.05 2.85
N THR A 3 -0.92 16.89 3.79
CA THR A 3 -0.48 16.43 5.12
C THR A 3 -1.33 17.06 6.22
N TYR A 4 -1.88 16.23 7.09
CA TYR A 4 -2.60 16.64 8.28
C TYR A 4 -1.89 16.17 9.55
N THR A 5 -2.02 16.93 10.63
CA THR A 5 -1.79 16.35 11.96
C THR A 5 -2.94 15.40 12.32
N SER A 6 -2.70 14.45 13.23
CA SER A 6 -3.75 13.56 13.75
C SER A 6 -4.98 14.28 14.30
N THR A 7 -4.83 15.51 14.83
CA THR A 7 -5.97 16.32 15.30
C THR A 7 -6.78 16.88 14.13
N GLN A 8 -6.11 17.45 13.12
CA GLN A 8 -6.79 18.00 11.94
C GLN A 8 -7.49 16.89 11.15
N ALA A 9 -6.82 15.75 10.94
CA ALA A 9 -7.41 14.61 10.23
C ALA A 9 -8.70 14.10 10.88
N ARG A 10 -8.78 14.14 12.22
CA ARG A 10 -10.02 13.78 12.95
C ARG A 10 -11.12 14.82 12.80
N ALA A 11 -10.76 16.11 12.80
CA ALA A 11 -11.73 17.18 12.61
C ALA A 11 -12.29 17.22 11.17
N HIS A 12 -11.51 16.79 10.19
CA HIS A 12 -11.82 16.86 8.76
C HIS A 12 -11.86 15.47 8.10
N ILE A 13 -12.37 14.45 8.81
CA ILE A 13 -12.24 13.06 8.34
C ILE A 13 -12.94 12.80 7.00
N SER A 14 -14.08 13.44 6.75
CA SER A 14 -14.78 13.34 5.46
C SER A 14 -13.92 13.84 4.30
N GLU A 15 -13.28 15.00 4.46
CA GLU A 15 -12.39 15.58 3.44
C GLU A 15 -11.15 14.72 3.20
N VAL A 16 -10.56 14.18 4.27
CA VAL A 16 -9.43 13.24 4.17
C VAL A 16 -9.81 12.00 3.34
N LEU A 17 -10.99 11.42 3.60
CA LEU A 17 -11.47 10.25 2.88
C LEU A 17 -11.83 10.58 1.43
N ASP A 18 -12.53 11.70 1.19
CA ASP A 18 -12.89 12.12 -0.16
C ASP A 18 -11.63 12.37 -1.00
N THR A 19 -10.62 13.05 -0.44
CA THR A 19 -9.33 13.29 -1.10
C THR A 19 -8.65 11.97 -1.48
N ALA A 20 -8.58 11.02 -0.54
CA ALA A 20 -7.99 9.71 -0.77
C ALA A 20 -8.76 8.87 -1.81
N ILE A 21 -10.09 8.92 -1.81
CA ILE A 21 -10.94 8.20 -2.79
C ILE A 21 -10.80 8.78 -4.20
N HIS A 22 -10.53 10.09 -4.33
CA HIS A 22 -10.26 10.73 -5.62
C HIS A 22 -8.81 10.53 -6.10
N GLY A 23 -8.03 9.67 -5.44
CA GLY A 23 -6.69 9.28 -5.87
C GLY A 23 -5.58 10.22 -5.43
N GLU A 24 -5.85 11.14 -4.49
CA GLU A 24 -4.80 11.95 -3.87
C GLU A 24 -4.44 11.36 -2.49
N PRO A 25 -3.21 10.83 -2.32
CA PRO A 25 -2.75 10.35 -1.04
C PRO A 25 -2.73 11.46 0.02
N VAL A 26 -3.15 11.10 1.23
CA VAL A 26 -3.12 12.00 2.39
C VAL A 26 -2.21 11.41 3.46
N GLU A 27 -1.20 12.17 3.87
CA GLU A 27 -0.35 11.82 5.00
C GLU A 27 -0.93 12.36 6.31
N ILE A 28 -0.93 11.55 7.35
CA ILE A 28 -1.32 11.92 8.70
C ILE A 28 -0.13 11.75 9.63
N THR A 29 0.38 12.85 10.16
CA THR A 29 1.49 12.86 11.11
C THR A 29 0.97 12.94 12.55
N ARG A 30 1.49 12.08 13.41
CA ARG A 30 1.23 12.05 14.86
C ARG A 30 2.20 12.96 15.59
N ARG A 31 1.89 13.29 16.85
CA ARG A 31 2.74 14.16 17.68
C ARG A 31 4.12 13.57 17.96
N ASP A 32 4.25 12.24 17.94
CA ASP A 32 5.51 11.53 18.10
C ASP A 32 6.38 11.55 16.82
N GLY A 33 5.93 12.23 15.75
CA GLY A 33 6.63 12.34 14.48
C GLY A 33 6.42 11.15 13.54
N THR A 34 5.69 10.12 13.96
CA THR A 34 5.31 9.01 13.07
C THR A 34 4.19 9.41 12.14
N SER A 35 4.20 8.89 10.91
CA SER A 35 3.18 9.17 9.90
C SER A 35 2.51 7.90 9.38
N ALA A 36 1.27 8.03 8.95
CA ALA A 36 0.54 7.04 8.15
C ALA A 36 0.00 7.70 6.88
N VAL A 37 -0.25 6.93 5.84
CA VAL A 37 -0.82 7.43 4.58
C VAL A 37 -2.19 6.80 4.37
N VAL A 38 -3.17 7.63 4.02
CA VAL A 38 -4.52 7.22 3.59
C VAL A 38 -4.58 7.34 2.08
N ILE A 39 -4.96 6.24 1.43
CA ILE A 39 -5.18 6.12 -0.01
C ILE A 39 -6.47 5.35 -0.26
N SER A 40 -6.94 5.33 -1.51
CA SER A 40 -8.07 4.49 -1.87
C SER A 40 -7.75 3.01 -1.63
N LYS A 41 -8.79 2.22 -1.32
CA LYS A 41 -8.64 0.76 -1.18
C LYS A 41 -8.07 0.13 -2.45
N VAL A 42 -8.52 0.60 -3.63
CA VAL A 42 -8.09 0.09 -4.93
C VAL A 42 -6.59 0.29 -5.13
N GLU A 43 -6.06 1.46 -4.81
CA GLU A 43 -4.62 1.72 -4.89
C GLU A 43 -3.83 0.90 -3.87
N PHE A 44 -4.36 0.73 -2.66
CA PHE A 44 -3.71 -0.11 -1.64
C PHE A 44 -3.59 -1.57 -2.10
N GLU A 45 -4.67 -2.13 -2.67
CA GLU A 45 -4.67 -3.50 -3.20
C GLU A 45 -3.75 -3.64 -4.41
N ALA A 46 -3.74 -2.66 -5.32
CA ALA A 46 -2.84 -2.66 -6.47
C ALA A 46 -1.36 -2.65 -6.04
N TYR A 47 -1.01 -1.82 -5.05
CA TYR A 47 0.35 -1.76 -4.50
C TYR A 47 0.73 -3.08 -3.80
N GLN A 48 -0.17 -3.66 -3.01
CA GLN A 48 0.06 -4.96 -2.37
C GLN A 48 0.29 -6.07 -3.39
N ASN A 49 -0.56 -6.16 -4.41
CA ASN A 49 -0.43 -7.17 -5.46
C ASN A 49 0.89 -7.00 -6.22
N ALA A 50 1.25 -5.78 -6.63
CA ALA A 50 2.51 -5.52 -7.33
C ALA A 50 3.73 -5.90 -6.46
N LYS A 51 3.67 -5.68 -5.15
CA LYS A 51 4.72 -6.09 -4.23
C LYS A 51 4.82 -7.61 -4.11
N LEU A 52 3.68 -8.30 -3.97
CA LEU A 52 3.63 -9.76 -3.90
C LEU A 52 4.12 -10.41 -5.20
N ASP A 53 3.74 -9.86 -6.36
CA ASP A 53 4.19 -10.33 -7.67
C ASP A 53 5.72 -10.20 -7.80
N ALA A 54 6.29 -9.07 -7.38
CA ALA A 54 7.75 -8.88 -7.39
C ALA A 54 8.48 -9.86 -6.44
N GLU A 55 7.93 -10.11 -5.25
CA GLU A 55 8.47 -11.12 -4.32
C GLU A 55 8.38 -12.53 -4.92
N PHE A 56 7.27 -12.85 -5.58
CA PHE A 56 7.07 -14.14 -6.25
C PHE A 56 8.03 -14.33 -7.43
N ASP A 57 8.25 -13.29 -8.23
CA ASP A 57 9.22 -13.32 -9.33
C ASP A 57 10.63 -13.62 -8.84
N ILE A 58 11.06 -13.03 -7.72
CA ILE A 58 12.36 -13.32 -7.10
C ILE A 58 12.45 -14.80 -6.67
N ILE A 59 11.40 -15.34 -6.06
CA ILE A 59 11.33 -16.75 -5.67
C ILE A 59 11.41 -17.65 -6.90
N MET A 60 10.65 -17.35 -7.96
CA MET A 60 10.61 -18.12 -9.19
C MET A 60 11.92 -18.04 -9.98
N GLN A 61 12.64 -16.91 -9.96
CA GLN A 61 13.98 -16.82 -10.51
C GLN A 61 14.96 -17.76 -9.79
N ARG A 62 14.89 -17.84 -8.45
CA ARG A 62 15.78 -18.68 -7.65
C ARG A 62 15.43 -20.16 -7.70
N HIS A 63 14.15 -20.50 -7.64
CA HIS A 63 13.67 -21.86 -7.40
C HIS A 63 12.77 -22.42 -8.51
N GLY A 64 12.47 -21.65 -9.55
CA GLY A 64 11.51 -22.03 -10.59
C GLY A 64 11.91 -23.30 -11.36
N HIS A 65 13.20 -23.57 -11.50
CA HIS A 65 13.69 -24.81 -12.11
C HIS A 65 13.32 -26.05 -11.27
N THR A 66 13.47 -25.99 -9.95
CA THR A 66 13.07 -27.06 -9.02
C THR A 66 11.55 -27.24 -8.99
N ILE A 67 10.79 -26.15 -8.98
CA ILE A 67 9.32 -26.19 -9.00
C ILE A 67 8.84 -26.88 -10.29
N LYS A 68 9.38 -26.49 -11.46
CA LYS A 68 9.06 -27.13 -12.75
C LYS A 68 9.38 -28.63 -12.77
N ALA A 69 10.48 -29.04 -12.14
CA ALA A 69 10.85 -30.45 -12.05
C ALA A 69 9.89 -31.27 -11.17
N LEU A 70 9.36 -30.67 -10.09
CA LEU A 70 8.38 -31.32 -9.21
C LEU A 70 6.99 -31.43 -9.85
N THR A 71 6.60 -30.51 -10.74
CA THR A 71 5.30 -30.56 -11.42
C THR A 71 5.16 -31.74 -12.40
N ASN A 72 6.27 -32.22 -12.96
CA ASN A 72 6.28 -33.30 -13.96
C ASN A 72 6.53 -34.69 -13.36
N ARG A 73 6.29 -34.86 -12.06
CA ARG A 73 6.58 -36.06 -11.28
C ARG A 73 5.29 -36.66 -10.72
#